data_AF-A0A7V8XVH9-F1
#
_entry.id   AF-A0A7V8XVH9-F1
#
_cell.length_a   1.000
_cell.length_b   1.000
_cell.length_c   1.000
_cell.angle_alpha   90.00
_cell.angle_beta   90.00
_cell.angle_gamma   90.00
#
_symmetry.space_group_name_H-M   'P 1'
#
loop_
_entity.id
_entity.type
_entity.pdbx_description
1 polymer ?
#
loop_
_entity_poly.entity_id
_entity_poly.type
_entity_poly.pdbx_seq_one_letter_code
_entity_poly.pdbx_strand_id
1 'polypeptide(L)'
;MGRLRARTADQPAAPAKFLDWQRDGRGFDAVAAFNQYQSALNLTGIGEPQELDVTHVTEDFFRVLGIAPVVGRPILPSDRDSDSRLIVLSEHLWRQSFGADPQVIGRLVRLHGESFELIGVMPDAAALGSTPTDAWVRLELTGEQARPRQAHYLRVIAR
;
A
#
# COMPACT_ATOMS: atom_id res chain seq x y z
N MET A 1 -21.94 26.85 3.35
CA MET A 1 -22.12 25.47 2.83
C MET A 1 -21.18 25.29 1.63
N GLY A 2 -19.90 25.00 1.87
CA GLY A 2 -18.88 24.88 0.81
C GLY A 2 -18.41 23.44 0.70
N ARG A 3 -18.71 22.78 -0.42
CA ARG A 3 -18.24 21.42 -0.72
C ARG A 3 -16.72 21.47 -0.95
N LEU A 4 -15.94 21.01 0.03
CA LEU A 4 -14.51 20.73 -0.13
C LEU A 4 -14.37 19.64 -1.18
N ARG A 5 -13.85 20.01 -2.35
CA ARG A 5 -13.34 19.04 -3.33
C ARG A 5 -12.07 18.45 -2.75
N ALA A 6 -12.05 17.14 -2.53
CA ALA A 6 -10.86 16.40 -2.16
C ALA A 6 -9.71 16.81 -3.11
N ARG A 7 -8.69 17.46 -2.58
CA ARG A 7 -7.44 17.69 -3.29
C ARG A 7 -6.51 16.56 -2.89
N THR A 8 -6.48 15.50 -3.68
CA THR A 8 -5.36 14.56 -3.62
C THR A 8 -4.12 15.32 -4.08
N ALA A 9 -3.40 15.92 -3.14
CA ALA A 9 -2.17 16.64 -3.41
C ALA A 9 -1.00 15.68 -3.23
N ASP A 10 -0.57 15.02 -4.31
CA ASP A 10 0.66 14.22 -4.32
C ASP A 10 1.86 15.16 -4.10
N GLN A 11 2.37 15.22 -2.86
CA GLN A 11 3.51 16.06 -2.49
C GLN A 11 4.57 15.24 -1.76
N PRO A 12 5.87 15.46 -2.06
CA PRO A 12 6.95 14.88 -1.28
C PRO A 12 6.95 15.49 0.13
N ALA A 13 6.94 14.64 1.16
CA ALA A 13 7.04 15.07 2.55
C ALA A 13 8.08 14.26 3.33
N ALA A 14 8.74 14.92 4.28
CA ALA A 14 9.59 14.23 5.25
C ALA A 14 8.72 13.38 6.21
N PRO A 15 9.17 12.21 6.68
CA PRO A 15 8.40 11.34 7.57
C PRO A 15 7.87 12.02 8.84
N ALA A 16 8.67 12.89 9.47
CA ALA A 16 8.23 13.66 10.64
C ALA A 16 7.02 14.57 10.33
N LYS A 17 7.03 15.22 9.15
CA LYS A 17 5.94 16.09 8.71
C LYS A 17 4.66 15.30 8.39
N PHE A 18 4.80 14.10 7.82
CA PHE A 18 3.68 13.17 7.65
C PHE A 18 3.08 12.76 9.00
N LEU A 19 3.92 12.41 9.98
CA LEU A 19 3.47 12.03 11.33
C LEU A 19 2.77 13.20 12.05
N ASP A 20 3.27 14.43 11.87
CA ASP A 20 2.62 15.63 12.41
C ASP A 20 1.23 15.84 11.77
N TRP A 21 1.11 15.69 10.45
CA TRP A 21 -0.20 15.77 9.77
C TRP A 21 -1.17 14.66 10.17
N GLN A 22 -0.66 13.44 10.38
CA GLN A 22 -1.48 12.32 10.86
C GLN A 22 -1.95 12.54 12.30
N ARG A 23 -1.16 13.22 13.15
CA ARG A 23 -1.46 13.50 14.56
C ARG A 23 -2.35 14.73 14.77
N ASP A 24 -2.10 15.80 14.04
CA ASP A 24 -2.74 17.10 14.30
C ASP A 24 -4.20 17.16 13.83
N GLY A 25 -4.60 16.32 12.87
CA GLY A 25 -6.01 16.19 12.40
C GLY A 25 -6.64 17.50 11.90
N ARG A 26 -5.87 18.58 11.73
CA ARG A 26 -6.40 19.90 11.38
C ARG A 26 -6.53 20.02 9.87
N GLY A 27 -7.74 19.76 9.37
CA GLY A 27 -8.18 20.12 8.02
C GLY A 27 -8.29 19.00 6.99
N PHE A 28 -8.00 17.75 7.37
CA PHE A 28 -8.16 16.56 6.54
C PHE A 28 -8.87 15.45 7.32
N ASP A 29 -9.73 14.68 6.65
CA ASP A 29 -10.44 13.53 7.25
C ASP A 29 -9.49 12.33 7.42
N ALA A 30 -8.47 12.22 6.55
CA ALA A 30 -7.44 11.19 6.61
C ALA A 30 -6.19 11.63 5.82
N VAL A 31 -5.02 11.16 6.25
CA VAL A 31 -3.72 11.39 5.59
C VAL A 31 -3.00 10.05 5.48
N ALA A 32 -2.44 9.75 4.33
CA ALA A 32 -1.68 8.53 4.09
C ALA A 32 -0.39 8.83 3.32
N ALA A 33 0.61 7.98 3.49
CA ALA A 33 1.85 8.01 2.75
C ALA A 33 2.04 6.72 1.95
N PHE A 34 2.78 6.84 0.85
CA PHE A 34 3.21 5.71 0.05
C PHE A 34 4.59 5.95 -0.56
N ASN A 35 5.29 4.86 -0.90
CA ASN A 35 6.52 4.91 -1.69
C ASN A 35 6.55 3.78 -2.72
N GLN A 36 7.32 4.01 -3.79
CA GLN A 36 7.53 3.08 -4.91
C GLN A 36 9.02 2.96 -5.26
N TYR A 37 9.91 3.22 -4.29
CA TYR A 37 11.34 3.11 -4.50
C TYR A 37 11.77 1.65 -4.28
N GLN A 38 12.59 1.10 -5.19
CA GLN A 38 13.05 -0.31 -5.14
C GLN A 38 11.89 -1.31 -4.99
N SER A 39 10.80 -1.07 -5.71
CA SER A 39 9.54 -1.82 -5.65
C SER A 39 9.58 -3.21 -6.28
N ALA A 40 10.61 -3.51 -7.08
CA ALA A 40 10.77 -4.76 -7.80
C ALA A 40 11.06 -5.93 -6.83
N LEU A 41 10.03 -6.69 -6.48
CA LEU A 41 10.13 -7.82 -5.57
C LEU A 41 9.72 -9.13 -6.26
N ASN A 42 10.52 -10.17 -6.06
CA ASN A 42 10.27 -11.47 -6.65
C ASN A 42 9.17 -12.21 -5.89
N LEU A 43 8.05 -12.43 -6.56
CA LEU A 43 6.98 -13.34 -6.16
C LEU A 43 7.38 -14.78 -6.47
N THR A 44 7.29 -15.65 -5.47
CA THR A 44 7.60 -17.08 -5.59
C THR A 44 6.58 -17.92 -4.82
N GLY A 45 6.57 -19.24 -5.08
CA GLY A 45 5.73 -20.20 -4.35
C GLY A 45 4.33 -20.39 -4.92
N ILE A 46 4.01 -19.76 -6.05
CA ILE A 46 2.72 -19.90 -6.75
C ILE A 46 2.86 -20.30 -8.23
N GLY A 47 4.06 -20.68 -8.65
CA GLY A 47 4.41 -20.98 -10.05
C GLY A 47 5.80 -20.48 -10.40
N GLU A 48 5.97 -20.05 -11.65
CA GLU A 48 7.20 -19.41 -12.12
C GLU A 48 7.46 -18.12 -11.34
N PRO A 49 8.72 -17.85 -10.93
CA PRO A 49 9.08 -16.59 -10.31
C PRO A 49 8.71 -15.39 -11.18
N GLN A 50 8.06 -14.39 -10.58
CA GLN A 50 7.67 -13.16 -11.27
C GLN A 50 8.15 -11.96 -10.47
N GLU A 51 8.77 -10.99 -11.15
CA GLU A 51 9.08 -9.69 -10.54
C GLU A 51 7.80 -8.84 -10.50
N LEU A 52 7.48 -8.29 -9.33
CA LEU A 52 6.31 -7.43 -9.11
C LEU A 52 6.72 -6.00 -8.80
N ASP A 53 5.97 -5.04 -9.33
CA ASP A 53 6.00 -3.64 -8.88
C ASP A 53 5.17 -3.46 -7.60
N VAL A 54 5.86 -3.43 -6.45
CA VAL A 54 5.24 -3.30 -5.12
C VAL A 54 5.22 -1.86 -4.60
N THR A 55 4.04 -1.35 -4.27
CA THR A 55 3.88 -0.06 -3.59
C THR A 55 3.77 -0.26 -2.07
N HIS A 56 4.63 0.39 -1.30
CA HIS A 56 4.49 0.40 0.16
C HIS A 56 3.51 1.49 0.58
N VAL A 57 2.52 1.15 1.41
CA VAL A 57 1.46 2.09 1.83
C VAL A 57 1.25 2.08 3.33
N THR A 58 0.94 3.26 3.89
CA THR A 58 0.43 3.35 5.27
C THR A 58 -1.00 2.86 5.38
N GLU A 59 -1.45 2.56 6.59
CA GLU A 59 -2.73 1.89 6.83
C GLU A 59 -3.99 2.71 6.44
N ASP A 60 -3.83 4.02 6.27
CA ASP A 60 -4.92 4.92 5.88
C ASP A 60 -5.06 5.08 4.34
N PHE A 61 -4.15 4.51 3.56
CA PHE A 61 -4.02 4.75 2.11
C PHE A 61 -5.31 4.51 1.34
N PHE A 62 -5.88 3.32 1.45
CA PHE A 62 -7.10 2.97 0.72
C PHE A 62 -8.32 3.75 1.20
N ARG A 63 -8.36 4.15 2.49
CA ARG A 63 -9.41 5.01 3.03
C ARG A 63 -9.34 6.43 2.45
N VAL A 64 -8.12 6.96 2.30
CA VAL A 64 -7.91 8.27 1.66
C VAL A 64 -8.38 8.23 0.21
N LEU A 65 -8.09 7.15 -0.52
CA LEU A 65 -8.57 6.97 -1.89
C LEU A 65 -10.07 6.73 -2.00
N GLY A 66 -10.71 6.23 -0.95
CA GLY A 66 -12.14 5.92 -0.96
C GLY A 66 -12.49 4.75 -1.88
N ILE A 67 -11.53 3.85 -2.14
CA ILE A 67 -11.69 2.69 -3.01
C ILE A 67 -11.92 1.44 -2.17
N ALA A 68 -12.95 0.67 -2.53
CA ALA A 68 -13.28 -0.59 -1.90
C ALA A 68 -12.56 -1.76 -2.59
N PRO A 69 -12.22 -2.83 -1.86
CA PRO A 69 -11.64 -4.04 -2.44
C PRO A 69 -12.63 -4.78 -3.33
N VAL A 70 -12.10 -5.47 -4.34
CA VAL A 70 -12.85 -6.42 -5.17
C VAL A 70 -13.18 -7.68 -4.34
N VAL A 71 -12.21 -8.17 -3.58
CA VAL A 71 -12.36 -9.29 -2.64
C VAL A 71 -11.45 -9.09 -1.43
N GLY A 72 -11.86 -9.63 -0.28
CA GLY A 72 -11.13 -9.51 0.98
C GLY A 72 -11.25 -8.12 1.59
N ARG A 73 -10.15 -7.61 2.14
CA ARG A 73 -10.10 -6.32 2.85
C ARG A 73 -8.84 -5.52 2.51
N PRO A 74 -8.87 -4.18 2.65
CA PRO A 74 -7.65 -3.38 2.60
C PRO A 74 -6.79 -3.60 3.86
N ILE A 75 -5.58 -3.06 3.82
CA ILE A 75 -4.78 -2.78 5.03
C ILE A 75 -5.54 -1.72 5.85
N LEU A 76 -5.61 -1.92 7.17
CA LEU A 76 -6.35 -1.09 8.12
C LEU A 76 -5.45 -0.61 9.27
N PRO A 77 -5.78 0.50 9.95
CA PRO A 77 -4.99 1.00 11.08
C PRO A 77 -4.82 0.00 12.22
N SER A 78 -5.77 -0.92 12.39
CA SER A 78 -5.68 -2.03 13.35
C SER A 78 -4.56 -3.02 13.02
N ASP A 79 -4.02 -3.02 11.80
CA ASP A 79 -2.90 -3.86 11.38
C ASP A 79 -1.53 -3.23 11.72
N ARG A 80 -1.49 -2.00 12.25
CA ARG A 80 -0.25 -1.27 12.55
C ARG A 80 0.65 -2.02 13.52
N ASP A 81 0.07 -2.58 14.57
CA ASP A 81 0.77 -3.27 15.65
C ASP A 81 0.89 -4.78 15.39
N SER A 82 0.47 -5.25 14.22
CA SER A 82 0.59 -6.64 13.83
C SER A 82 1.99 -6.93 13.29
N ASP A 83 2.58 -8.05 13.74
CA ASP A 83 3.81 -8.60 13.17
C ASP A 83 3.56 -9.31 11.82
N SER A 84 2.30 -9.45 11.42
CA SER A 84 1.96 -10.06 10.13
C SER A 84 2.39 -9.17 8.97
N ARG A 85 3.12 -9.77 8.03
CA ARG A 85 3.39 -9.17 6.72
C ARG A 85 2.17 -9.36 5.82
N LEU A 86 1.53 -8.27 5.43
CA LEU A 86 0.26 -8.28 4.69
C LEU A 86 0.49 -7.80 3.26
N ILE A 87 -0.16 -8.47 2.30
CA ILE A 87 -0.16 -8.08 0.89
C ILE A 87 -1.60 -7.95 0.37
N VAL A 88 -1.80 -6.93 -0.45
CA VAL A 88 -3.02 -6.71 -1.25
C VAL A 88 -2.60 -6.73 -2.71
N LEU A 89 -3.28 -7.53 -3.55
CA LEU A 89 -2.95 -7.61 -4.98
C LEU A 89 -3.73 -6.57 -5.80
N SER A 90 -3.18 -6.17 -6.95
CA SER A 90 -3.98 -5.53 -8.00
C SER A 90 -4.93 -6.53 -8.65
N GLU A 91 -6.01 -6.03 -9.21
CA GLU A 91 -7.00 -6.85 -9.90
C GLU A 91 -6.37 -7.53 -11.13
N HIS A 92 -5.51 -6.81 -11.86
CA HIS A 92 -4.81 -7.38 -13.02
C HIS A 92 -3.93 -8.57 -12.63
N LEU A 93 -3.09 -8.44 -11.58
CA LEU A 93 -2.21 -9.53 -11.13
C LEU A 93 -3.01 -10.72 -10.62
N TRP A 94 -4.07 -10.46 -9.85
CA TRP A 94 -4.95 -11.50 -9.32
C TRP A 94 -5.63 -12.30 -10.46
N ARG A 95 -6.07 -11.62 -11.52
CA ARG A 95 -6.64 -12.30 -12.69
C ARG A 95 -5.60 -13.12 -13.45
N GLN A 96 -4.40 -12.57 -13.68
CA GLN A 96 -3.36 -13.21 -14.47
C GLN A 96 -2.71 -14.40 -13.75
N SER A 97 -2.32 -14.23 -12.49
CA SER A 97 -1.49 -15.21 -11.77
C SER A 97 -2.30 -16.10 -10.83
N PHE A 98 -3.53 -15.72 -10.51
CA PHE A 98 -4.41 -16.48 -9.60
C PHE A 98 -5.77 -16.83 -10.21
N GLY A 99 -5.98 -16.57 -11.50
CA GLY A 99 -7.20 -16.98 -12.23
C GLY A 99 -8.49 -16.37 -11.70
N ALA A 100 -8.40 -15.21 -11.04
CA ALA A 100 -9.54 -14.57 -10.36
C ALA A 100 -10.20 -15.45 -9.28
N ASP A 101 -9.43 -16.33 -8.64
CA ASP A 101 -9.91 -17.20 -7.55
C ASP A 101 -10.09 -16.38 -6.25
N PRO A 102 -11.30 -16.24 -5.69
CA PRO A 102 -11.50 -15.54 -4.41
C PRO A 102 -10.96 -16.33 -3.20
N GLN A 103 -10.67 -17.63 -3.35
CA GLN A 103 -10.10 -18.47 -2.29
C GLN A 103 -8.60 -18.23 -2.06
N VAL A 104 -8.03 -17.20 -2.69
CA VAL A 104 -6.65 -16.77 -2.44
C VAL A 104 -6.51 -15.95 -1.16
N ILE A 105 -7.60 -15.38 -0.63
CA ILE A 105 -7.56 -14.65 0.63
C ILE A 105 -7.15 -15.59 1.76
N GLY A 106 -6.19 -15.16 2.59
CA GLY A 106 -5.58 -15.95 3.66
C GLY A 106 -4.44 -16.88 3.20
N ARG A 107 -4.14 -16.95 1.88
CA ARG A 107 -2.98 -17.69 1.40
C ARG A 107 -1.69 -16.92 1.68
N LEU A 108 -0.62 -17.68 1.94
CA LEU A 108 0.72 -17.14 2.05
C LEU A 108 1.40 -17.14 0.68
N VAL A 109 1.96 -15.99 0.30
CA VAL A 109 2.83 -15.84 -0.87
C VAL A 109 4.21 -15.43 -0.41
N ARG A 110 5.24 -15.70 -1.24
CA ARG A 110 6.61 -15.28 -0.93
C ARG A 110 7.03 -14.10 -1.79
N LEU A 111 7.36 -12.98 -1.14
CA LEU A 111 7.95 -11.80 -1.76
C LEU A 111 9.38 -11.67 -1.26
N HIS A 112 10.36 -11.75 -2.16
CA HIS A 112 11.78 -11.66 -1.84
C HIS A 112 12.22 -12.64 -0.73
N GLY A 113 11.62 -13.84 -0.70
CA GLY A 113 11.90 -14.88 0.29
C GLY A 113 11.11 -14.74 1.60
N GLU A 114 10.44 -13.61 1.83
CA GLU A 114 9.61 -13.37 3.02
C GLU A 114 8.16 -13.77 2.77
N SER A 115 7.48 -14.28 3.80
CA SER A 115 6.09 -14.74 3.67
C SER A 115 5.12 -13.59 3.95
N PHE A 116 4.17 -13.37 3.05
CA PHE A 116 3.11 -12.38 3.16
C PHE A 116 1.75 -13.05 3.09
N GLU A 117 0.84 -12.66 3.96
CA GLU A 117 -0.56 -13.08 3.91
C GLU A 117 -1.35 -12.20 2.94
N LEU A 118 -1.97 -12.83 1.95
CA LEU A 118 -2.82 -12.17 0.98
C LEU A 118 -4.19 -11.87 1.62
N ILE A 119 -4.44 -10.61 1.92
CA ILE A 119 -5.66 -10.19 2.64
C ILE A 119 -6.72 -9.55 1.77
N GLY A 120 -6.38 -9.16 0.54
CA GLY A 120 -7.33 -8.52 -0.36
C GLY A 120 -6.84 -8.35 -1.78
N VAL A 121 -7.77 -7.94 -2.64
CA VAL A 121 -7.53 -7.52 -4.03
C VAL A 121 -8.18 -6.17 -4.23
N MET A 122 -7.43 -5.22 -4.78
CA MET A 122 -7.92 -3.88 -5.09
C MET A 122 -8.11 -3.68 -6.60
N PRO A 123 -9.10 -2.87 -7.01
CA PRO A 123 -9.19 -2.42 -8.39
C PRO A 123 -7.88 -1.72 -8.81
N ASP A 124 -7.49 -1.85 -10.08
CA ASP A 124 -6.27 -1.21 -10.60
C ASP A 124 -6.31 0.33 -10.45
N ALA A 125 -7.50 0.92 -10.33
CA ALA A 125 -7.72 2.32 -10.01
C ALA A 125 -7.15 2.77 -8.65
N ALA A 126 -6.77 1.84 -7.77
CA ALA A 126 -6.06 2.14 -6.52
C ALA A 126 -4.57 2.44 -6.72
N ALA A 127 -4.01 2.17 -7.90
CA ALA A 127 -2.63 2.53 -8.22
C ALA A 127 -2.47 4.04 -8.31
N LEU A 128 -1.36 4.56 -7.76
CA LEU A 128 -1.03 5.98 -7.80
C LEU A 128 0.34 6.22 -8.43
N GLY A 129 0.49 7.37 -9.07
CA GLY A 129 1.70 7.75 -9.79
C GLY A 129 1.71 7.28 -11.24
N SER A 130 2.90 7.28 -11.84
CA SER A 130 3.11 6.96 -13.25
C SER A 130 3.58 5.52 -13.48
N THR A 131 3.85 4.75 -12.42
CA THR A 131 4.30 3.36 -12.50
C THR A 131 3.13 2.41 -12.26
N PRO A 132 3.11 1.23 -12.92
CA PRO A 132 2.20 0.15 -12.57
C PRO A 132 2.32 -0.22 -11.08
N THR A 133 1.28 -0.85 -10.55
CA THR A 133 1.33 -1.47 -9.22
C THR A 133 0.69 -2.84 -9.30
N ASP A 134 1.49 -3.86 -9.00
CA ASP A 134 1.07 -5.25 -8.99
C ASP A 134 0.56 -5.66 -7.60
N ALA A 135 1.14 -5.05 -6.56
CA ALA A 135 0.71 -5.28 -5.19
C ALA A 135 1.00 -4.09 -4.28
N TRP A 136 0.27 -4.03 -3.17
CA TRP A 136 0.54 -3.15 -2.04
C TRP A 136 0.92 -3.96 -0.82
N VAL A 137 1.94 -3.49 -0.11
CA VAL A 137 2.32 -4.02 1.21
C VAL A 137 2.33 -2.89 2.22
N ARG A 138 2.20 -3.24 3.50
CA ARG A 138 2.25 -2.24 4.57
C ARG A 138 3.65 -1.62 4.65
N LEU A 139 3.69 -0.28 4.69
CA LEU A 139 4.91 0.48 4.94
C LEU A 139 5.28 0.37 6.42
N GLU A 140 6.35 -0.35 6.73
CA GLU A 140 6.91 -0.40 8.08
C GLU A 140 7.83 0.81 8.30
N LEU A 141 7.45 1.70 9.21
CA LEU A 141 8.25 2.89 9.57
C LEU A 141 9.34 2.59 10.61
N THR A 142 9.66 1.32 10.86
CA THR A 142 10.62 0.90 11.90
C THR A 142 12.07 1.11 11.48
N GLY A 143 12.73 2.03 12.20
CA GLY A 143 14.16 2.05 12.56
C GLY A 143 15.22 2.16 11.46
N GLU A 144 15.22 1.27 10.48
CA GLU A 144 16.30 1.14 9.49
C GLU A 144 16.00 1.97 8.22
N GLN A 145 14.74 2.02 7.81
CA GLN A 145 14.24 2.86 6.70
C GLN A 145 14.15 4.36 7.05
N ALA A 146 14.23 4.69 8.34
CA ALA A 146 14.24 6.07 8.85
C ALA A 146 15.62 6.75 8.75
N ARG A 147 16.65 6.07 8.20
CA ARG A 147 17.99 6.64 8.07
C ARG A 147 18.02 7.72 6.96
N PRO A 148 18.47 8.95 7.26
CA PRO A 148 18.30 10.13 6.40
C PRO A 148 19.04 10.08 5.05
N ARG A 149 19.86 9.07 4.78
CA ARG A 149 20.55 8.87 3.50
C ARG A 149 19.82 7.92 2.52
N GLN A 150 18.79 7.22 2.98
CA GLN A 150 17.93 6.32 2.18
C GLN A 150 16.45 6.73 2.20
N ALA A 151 16.12 7.86 2.84
CA ALA A 151 14.78 8.43 2.89
C ALA A 151 14.39 9.02 1.52
N HIS A 152 14.08 8.16 0.56
CA HIS A 152 13.52 8.56 -0.71
C HIS A 152 12.04 8.91 -0.49
N TYR A 153 11.69 10.14 -0.88
CA TYR A 153 10.53 10.93 -0.45
C TYR A 153 9.22 10.13 -0.32
N LEU A 154 8.62 10.14 0.87
CA LEU A 154 7.25 9.70 1.05
C LEU A 154 6.34 10.61 0.22
N ARG A 155 5.51 10.00 -0.63
CA ARG A 155 4.43 10.70 -1.30
C ARG A 155 3.23 10.69 -0.37
N VAL A 156 2.70 11.87 -0.07
CA VAL A 156 1.57 12.02 0.86
C VAL A 156 0.31 12.32 0.06
N ILE A 157 -0.79 11.69 0.49
CA ILE A 157 -2.14 11.98 0.02
C ILE A 157 -3.03 12.30 1.22
N ALA A 158 -3.99 13.19 1.02
CA ALA A 158 -4.96 13.56 2.03
C ALA A 158 -6.33 13.77 1.39
N ARG A 159 -7.40 13.57 2.16
CA ARG A 159 -8.78 13.85 1.73
C ARG A 159 -9.47 14.82 2.67
#